data_AF-A0A521IH89-F1
#
_entry.id   AF-A0A521IH89-F1
#
_cell.length_a   1.000
_cell.length_b   1.000
_cell.length_c   1.000
_cell.angle_alpha   90.00
_cell.angle_beta   90.00
_cell.angle_gamma   90.00
#
_symmetry.space_group_name_H-M   'P 1'
#
loop_
_entity.id
_entity.type
_entity.pdbx_description
1 polymer ?
#
loop_
_entity_poly.entity_id
_entity_poly.type
_entity_poly.pdbx_seq_one_letter_code
_entity_poly.pdbx_strand_id
1 'polypeptide(L)'
;MRGNGTHGHREITQELILFALSTSDFFSHAAFQGETCLRIVHGLNRFSEDMDFILKTSEKTFSWQQYLTLIDTTLEQYGYSVELQEKSHADKTVKKAFIKDDSIGKVLRLAYANRQGTPRKIRIKLEIDTNPPGGGDFESVFIGFPAPGIS
;
A
#
# COMPACT_ATOMS: atom_id res chain seq x y z
N MET A 1 17.33 -4.22 -13.43
CA MET A 1 17.52 -5.52 -12.75
C MET A 1 16.73 -5.50 -11.46
N ARG A 2 15.62 -6.25 -11.36
CA ARG A 2 14.78 -6.31 -10.15
C ARG A 2 15.43 -7.25 -9.12
N GLY A 3 15.61 -6.77 -7.89
CA GLY A 3 16.40 -7.43 -6.84
C GLY A 3 15.74 -8.67 -6.21
N ASN A 4 16.60 -9.58 -5.73
CA ASN A 4 16.34 -10.86 -5.08
C ASN A 4 15.01 -10.99 -4.28
N GLY A 5 14.14 -11.89 -4.75
CA GLY A 5 13.31 -12.89 -4.04
C GLY A 5 12.29 -12.48 -2.97
N THR A 6 12.49 -11.40 -2.22
CA THR A 6 11.59 -10.96 -1.13
C THR A 6 11.21 -9.48 -1.22
N HIS A 7 12.09 -8.66 -1.79
CA HIS A 7 11.82 -7.24 -2.04
C HIS A 7 10.79 -7.05 -3.15
N GLY A 8 10.80 -7.92 -4.17
CA GLY A 8 9.83 -7.89 -5.26
C GLY A 8 8.39 -8.11 -4.79
N HIS A 9 8.12 -9.02 -3.85
CA HIS A 9 6.75 -9.31 -3.41
C HIS A 9 6.09 -8.13 -2.69
N ARG A 10 6.84 -7.42 -1.84
CA ARG A 10 6.33 -6.25 -1.13
C ARG A 10 6.06 -5.09 -2.07
N GLU A 11 6.99 -4.81 -2.97
CA GLU A 11 6.84 -3.74 -3.97
C GLU A 11 5.63 -4.01 -4.86
N ILE A 12 5.47 -5.25 -5.35
CA ILE A 12 4.27 -5.67 -6.10
C ILE A 12 3.01 -5.45 -5.26
N THR A 13 2.99 -5.86 -3.98
CA THR A 13 1.81 -5.61 -3.12
C THR A 13 1.52 -4.12 -2.96
N GLN A 14 2.54 -3.26 -2.83
CA GLN A 14 2.37 -1.81 -2.76
C GLN A 14 1.84 -1.23 -4.07
N GLU A 15 2.34 -1.69 -5.22
CA GLU A 15 1.80 -1.28 -6.53
C GLU A 15 0.35 -1.76 -6.72
N LEU A 16 -0.01 -2.96 -6.26
CA LEU A 16 -1.39 -3.45 -6.27
C LEU A 16 -2.30 -2.63 -5.35
N ILE A 17 -1.81 -2.18 -4.19
CA ILE A 17 -2.54 -1.25 -3.32
C ILE A 17 -2.77 0.08 -4.04
N LEU A 18 -1.76 0.64 -4.69
CA LEU A 18 -1.91 1.87 -5.47
C LEU A 18 -2.91 1.70 -6.61
N PHE A 19 -2.90 0.56 -7.28
CA PHE A 19 -3.88 0.22 -8.32
C PHE A 19 -5.29 0.13 -7.76
N ALA A 20 -5.50 -0.56 -6.64
CA ALA A 20 -6.80 -0.62 -5.98
C ALA A 20 -7.32 0.80 -5.68
N LEU A 21 -6.49 1.63 -5.05
CA LEU A 21 -6.83 3.02 -4.75
C LEU A 21 -7.12 3.86 -6.01
N SER A 22 -6.39 3.65 -7.11
CA SER A 22 -6.60 4.38 -8.36
C SER A 22 -7.88 3.99 -9.10
N THR A 23 -8.46 2.84 -8.80
CA THR A 23 -9.78 2.45 -9.30
C THR A 23 -10.96 3.04 -8.51
N SER A 24 -10.67 3.82 -7.45
CA SER A 24 -11.65 4.51 -6.60
C SER A 24 -11.54 6.04 -6.70
N ASP A 25 -12.33 6.75 -5.89
CA ASP A 25 -12.25 8.19 -5.72
C ASP A 25 -11.04 8.65 -4.86
N PHE A 26 -10.27 7.73 -4.27
CA PHE A 26 -9.21 8.04 -3.30
C PHE A 26 -8.25 9.16 -3.76
N PHE A 27 -7.68 9.07 -4.97
CA PHE A 27 -6.73 10.08 -5.46
C PHE A 27 -7.38 11.40 -5.90
N SER A 28 -8.72 11.48 -5.94
CA SER A 28 -9.42 12.76 -6.03
C SER A 28 -9.29 13.54 -4.72
N HIS A 29 -9.17 12.84 -3.58
CA HIS A 29 -9.13 13.43 -2.24
C HIS A 29 -7.75 13.42 -1.59
N ALA A 30 -6.87 12.51 -1.99
CA ALA A 30 -5.57 12.28 -1.36
C ALA A 30 -4.42 12.28 -2.36
N ALA A 31 -3.20 12.41 -1.86
CA ALA A 31 -1.97 12.26 -2.61
C ALA A 31 -1.03 11.28 -1.92
N PHE A 32 -0.24 10.57 -2.71
CA PHE A 32 0.79 9.65 -2.23
C PHE A 32 2.12 10.39 -2.05
N GLN A 33 2.77 10.20 -0.91
CA GLN A 33 3.98 10.93 -0.54
C GLN A 33 4.97 10.04 0.23
N GLY A 34 6.05 10.65 0.73
CA GLY A 34 7.06 9.97 1.52
C GLY A 34 8.03 9.12 0.70
N GLU A 35 8.86 8.34 1.39
CA GLU A 35 9.96 7.61 0.78
C GLU A 35 9.48 6.51 -0.18
N THR A 36 8.35 5.87 0.11
CA THR A 36 7.79 4.84 -0.78
C THR A 36 7.27 5.42 -2.09
N CYS A 37 6.70 6.63 -2.06
CA CYS A 37 6.36 7.38 -3.27
C CYS A 37 7.62 7.62 -4.12
N LEU A 38 8.68 8.13 -3.51
CA LEU A 38 9.94 8.36 -4.23
C LEU A 38 10.55 7.06 -4.80
N ARG A 39 10.42 5.93 -4.08
CA ARG A 39 10.85 4.62 -4.60
C ARG A 39 10.05 4.21 -5.83
N ILE A 40 8.73 4.17 -5.72
CA ILE A 40 7.86 3.62 -6.78
C ILE A 40 7.84 4.55 -7.99
N VAL A 41 7.78 5.86 -7.77
CA VAL A 41 7.67 6.86 -8.84
C VAL A 41 9.03 7.19 -9.46
N HIS A 42 10.10 7.31 -8.67
CA HIS A 42 11.42 7.74 -9.15
C HIS A 42 12.50 6.64 -9.13
N GLY A 43 12.15 5.40 -8.80
CA GLY A 43 13.06 4.25 -8.86
C GLY A 43 14.19 4.27 -7.81
N LEU A 44 14.03 5.00 -6.70
CA LEU A 44 15.06 5.11 -5.66
C LEU A 44 15.21 3.82 -4.84
N ASN A 45 16.46 3.37 -4.64
CA ASN A 45 16.77 2.16 -3.88
C ASN A 45 16.83 2.40 -2.36
N ARG A 46 15.69 2.73 -1.74
CA ARG A 46 15.53 2.80 -0.27
C ARG A 46 14.38 1.93 0.21
N PHE A 47 14.59 1.25 1.35
CA PHE A 47 13.58 0.37 1.94
C PHE A 47 12.63 1.17 2.82
N SER A 48 11.33 1.09 2.51
CA SER A 48 10.27 1.57 3.37
C SER A 48 9.10 0.60 3.30
N GLU A 49 8.61 0.24 4.49
CA GLU A 49 7.46 -0.66 4.70
C GLU A 49 6.11 0.09 4.68
N ASP A 50 6.16 1.41 4.81
CA ASP A 50 4.99 2.26 5.04
C ASP A 50 4.58 2.96 3.73
N MET A 51 3.29 3.18 3.53
CA MET A 51 2.73 3.99 2.46
C MET A 51 2.05 5.21 3.09
N ASP A 52 2.63 6.38 2.83
CA ASP A 52 2.19 7.63 3.43
C ASP A 52 1.36 8.44 2.43
N PHE A 53 0.22 8.90 2.91
CA PHE A 53 -0.73 9.71 2.15
C PHE A 53 -1.04 10.99 2.90
N ILE A 54 -1.60 11.94 2.18
CA ILE A 54 -2.08 13.21 2.72
C ILE A 54 -3.37 13.58 2.02
N LEU A 55 -4.37 14.05 2.77
CA LEU A 55 -5.55 14.62 2.15
C LEU A 55 -5.23 15.95 1.48
N LYS A 56 -5.89 16.24 0.37
CA LYS A 56 -5.84 17.53 -0.32
C LYS A 56 -6.67 18.59 0.39
N THR A 57 -7.68 18.17 1.14
CA THR A 57 -8.55 19.02 1.97
C THR A 57 -8.75 18.34 3.31
N SER A 58 -8.76 19.11 4.42
CA SER A 58 -8.90 18.51 5.74
C SER A 58 -10.26 17.82 5.91
N GLU A 59 -10.25 16.58 6.38
CA GLU A 59 -11.46 15.81 6.65
C GLU A 59 -11.29 14.86 7.86
N LYS A 60 -11.85 15.25 9.00
CA LYS A 60 -11.72 14.50 10.26
C LYS A 60 -12.46 13.15 10.25
N THR A 61 -13.47 13.04 9.40
CA THR A 61 -14.36 11.87 9.25
C THR A 61 -13.79 10.81 8.32
N PHE A 62 -12.61 11.03 7.72
CA PHE A 62 -11.96 10.03 6.88
C PHE A 62 -11.83 8.68 7.61
N SER A 63 -12.20 7.61 6.91
CA SER A 63 -12.02 6.22 7.33
C SER A 63 -11.38 5.41 6.22
N TRP A 64 -10.49 4.51 6.61
CA TRP A 64 -9.86 3.56 5.69
C TRP A 64 -10.82 2.46 5.23
N GLN A 65 -11.92 2.21 5.95
CA GLN A 65 -12.78 1.04 5.78
C GLN A 65 -13.19 0.78 4.32
N GLN A 66 -13.69 1.80 3.61
CA GLN A 66 -14.13 1.64 2.22
C GLN A 66 -12.98 1.26 1.27
N TYR A 67 -11.81 1.87 1.47
CA TYR A 67 -10.62 1.60 0.67
C TYR A 67 -9.98 0.26 1.02
N LEU A 68 -10.05 -0.15 2.29
CA LEU A 68 -9.57 -1.46 2.73
C LEU A 68 -10.36 -2.58 2.07
N THR A 69 -11.70 -2.47 2.00
CA THR A 69 -12.51 -3.48 1.28
C THR A 69 -12.09 -3.60 -0.19
N LEU A 70 -11.84 -2.48 -0.87
CA LEU A 70 -11.37 -2.49 -2.26
C LEU A 70 -9.97 -3.09 -2.43
N ILE A 71 -9.05 -2.74 -1.52
CA ILE A 71 -7.70 -3.29 -1.47
C ILE A 71 -7.77 -4.80 -1.26
N ASP A 72 -8.63 -5.29 -0.36
CA ASP A 72 -8.83 -6.73 -0.10
C ASP A 72 -9.22 -7.46 -1.38
N THR A 73 -10.31 -7.02 -2.02
CA THR A 73 -10.83 -7.63 -3.25
C THR A 73 -9.78 -7.61 -4.36
N THR A 74 -9.04 -6.51 -4.49
CA THR A 74 -7.97 -6.40 -5.50
C THR A 74 -6.84 -7.38 -5.19
N LEU A 75 -6.37 -7.45 -3.95
CA LEU A 75 -5.27 -8.36 -3.57
C LEU A 75 -5.69 -9.84 -3.71
N GLU A 76 -6.94 -10.18 -3.39
CA GLU A 76 -7.52 -11.52 -3.63
C GLU A 76 -7.49 -11.92 -5.11
N GLN A 77 -7.81 -11.00 -6.04
CA GLN A 77 -7.73 -11.26 -7.48
C GLN A 77 -6.32 -11.61 -7.96
N TYR A 78 -5.29 -11.12 -7.26
CA TYR A 78 -3.89 -11.43 -7.52
C TYR A 78 -3.33 -12.56 -6.64
N GLY A 79 -4.21 -13.29 -5.94
CA GLY A 79 -3.87 -14.50 -5.19
C GLY A 79 -3.33 -14.28 -3.77
N TYR A 80 -3.47 -13.07 -3.22
CA TYR A 80 -3.13 -12.77 -1.83
C TYR A 80 -4.32 -13.08 -0.91
N SER A 81 -4.05 -13.58 0.30
CA SER A 81 -5.02 -13.58 1.41
C SER A 81 -4.42 -12.75 2.55
N VAL A 82 -5.07 -11.63 2.87
CA VAL A 82 -4.55 -10.63 3.79
C VAL A 82 -5.51 -10.39 4.96
N GLU A 83 -4.95 -10.09 6.13
CA GLU A 83 -5.68 -9.51 7.25
C GLU A 83 -5.56 -7.99 7.18
N LEU A 84 -6.71 -7.31 7.09
CA LEU A 84 -6.80 -5.86 7.10
C LEU A 84 -7.25 -5.36 8.47
N GLN A 85 -6.54 -4.36 9.01
CA GLN A 85 -6.85 -3.81 10.32
C GLN A 85 -6.71 -2.29 10.33
N GLU A 86 -7.82 -1.57 10.46
CA GLU A 86 -7.80 -0.15 10.82
C GLU A 86 -7.42 0.00 12.31
N LYS A 87 -6.44 0.86 12.61
CA LYS A 87 -5.97 1.14 13.98
C LYS A 87 -6.11 2.62 14.35
N SER A 88 -6.94 3.35 13.64
CA SER A 88 -7.20 4.77 13.87
C SER A 88 -8.11 4.98 15.07
N HIS A 89 -7.80 6.00 15.88
CA HIS A 89 -8.79 6.59 16.79
C HIS A 89 -9.45 7.79 16.10
N ALA A 90 -10.70 8.11 16.47
CA ALA A 90 -11.46 9.21 15.88
C ALA A 90 -10.70 10.56 15.95
N ASP A 91 -9.98 10.81 17.05
CA ASP A 91 -9.38 12.12 17.33
C ASP A 91 -7.97 12.33 16.75
N LYS A 92 -7.39 11.35 16.06
CA LYS A 92 -6.06 11.49 15.45
C LYS A 92 -6.14 12.10 14.06
N THR A 93 -5.26 13.07 13.79
CA THR A 93 -5.04 13.66 12.46
C THR A 93 -4.44 12.65 11.50
N VAL A 94 -3.58 11.75 11.98
CA VAL A 94 -3.07 10.64 11.16
C VAL A 94 -3.92 9.39 11.39
N LYS A 95 -4.60 8.94 10.34
CA LYS A 95 -5.36 7.68 10.32
C LYS A 95 -4.46 6.56 9.81
N LYS A 96 -4.54 5.39 10.44
CA LYS A 96 -3.61 4.26 10.19
C LYS A 96 -4.37 2.98 9.89
N ALA A 97 -3.90 2.24 8.90
CA ALA A 97 -4.34 0.88 8.62
C ALA A 97 -3.15 -0.06 8.40
N PHE A 98 -3.38 -1.35 8.56
CA PHE A 98 -2.38 -2.39 8.37
C PHE A 98 -2.92 -3.47 7.44
N ILE A 99 -2.05 -3.92 6.56
CA ILE A 99 -2.25 -5.05 5.66
C ILE A 99 -1.21 -6.09 6.05
N LYS A 100 -1.66 -7.28 6.45
CA LYS A 100 -0.77 -8.39 6.80
C LYS A 100 -1.07 -9.56 5.88
N ASP A 101 -0.05 -10.05 5.19
CA ASP A 101 -0.18 -11.25 4.36
C ASP A 101 -0.08 -12.51 5.24
N ASP A 102 -1.17 -13.27 5.27
CA ASP A 102 -1.25 -14.57 5.94
C ASP A 102 -1.09 -15.76 4.97
N SER A 103 -1.18 -15.51 3.65
CA SER A 103 -1.09 -16.51 2.57
C SER A 103 0.34 -16.89 2.18
N ILE A 104 1.22 -15.91 1.93
CA ILE A 104 2.62 -16.17 1.56
C ILE A 104 3.33 -16.93 2.69
N GLY A 105 2.98 -16.61 3.95
CA GLY A 105 3.45 -17.36 5.10
C GLY A 105 3.09 -18.85 5.05
N LYS A 106 1.91 -19.22 4.55
CA LYS A 106 1.45 -20.61 4.42
C LYS A 106 2.06 -21.31 3.21
N VAL A 107 2.10 -20.66 2.04
CA VAL A 107 2.67 -21.23 0.81
C VAL A 107 4.18 -21.43 0.94
N LEU A 108 4.91 -20.46 1.49
CA LEU A 108 6.35 -20.61 1.76
C LEU A 108 6.61 -21.70 2.82
N ARG A 109 5.76 -21.82 3.85
CA ARG A 109 5.90 -22.91 4.84
C ARG A 109 5.70 -24.30 4.20
N LEU A 110 4.84 -24.41 3.19
CA LEU A 110 4.60 -25.65 2.46
C LEU A 110 5.73 -25.96 1.47
N ALA A 111 6.16 -24.97 0.69
CA ALA A 111 7.23 -25.10 -0.32
C ALA A 111 8.63 -25.27 0.30
N TYR A 112 8.82 -24.77 1.52
CA TYR A 112 10.09 -24.79 2.24
C TYR A 112 10.00 -25.53 3.57
N ALA A 113 9.11 -26.54 3.70
CA ALA A 113 8.97 -27.35 4.91
C ALA A 113 10.31 -27.95 5.41
N ASN A 114 11.32 -28.06 4.53
CA ASN A 114 12.69 -28.52 4.84
C ASN A 114 13.76 -27.42 4.93
N ARG A 115 13.45 -26.13 4.76
CA ARG A 115 14.41 -25.03 5.00
C ARG A 115 14.13 -24.37 6.35
N GLN A 116 15.16 -24.30 7.19
CA GLN A 116 15.14 -23.51 8.41
C GLN A 116 15.14 -22.02 8.08
N GLY A 117 13.97 -21.46 7.84
CA GLY A 117 13.76 -20.02 7.69
C GLY A 117 12.31 -19.70 8.03
N THR A 118 12.09 -18.73 8.93
CA THR A 118 10.75 -18.24 9.22
C THR A 118 10.14 -17.64 7.95
N PRO A 119 8.93 -18.05 7.53
CA PRO A 119 8.23 -17.38 6.44
C PRO A 119 8.11 -15.89 6.77
N ARG A 120 8.73 -15.03 5.96
CA ARG A 120 8.68 -13.59 6.18
C ARG A 120 7.27 -13.12 5.86
N LYS A 121 6.52 -12.72 6.89
CA LYS A 121 5.20 -12.11 6.76
C LYS A 121 5.35 -10.73 6.12
N ILE A 122 4.62 -10.45 5.06
CA ILE A 122 4.53 -9.09 4.51
C ILE A 122 3.58 -8.30 5.41
N ARG A 123 4.04 -7.18 5.94
CA ARG A 123 3.22 -6.21 6.67
C ARG A 123 3.42 -4.85 6.04
N ILE A 124 2.35 -4.26 5.53
CA ILE A 124 2.33 -2.91 4.96
C ILE A 124 1.46 -2.05 5.85
N LYS A 125 1.93 -0.85 6.16
CA LYS A 125 1.22 0.13 6.95
C LYS A 125 0.79 1.27 6.04
N LEU A 126 -0.48 1.63 6.11
CA LEU A 126 -1.02 2.80 5.44
C LEU A 126 -1.19 3.90 6.47
N GLU A 127 -0.71 5.10 6.16
CA GLU A 127 -0.95 6.30 6.95
C GLU A 127 -1.53 7.40 6.06
N ILE A 128 -2.49 8.16 6.58
CA ILE A 128 -2.99 9.35 5.90
C ILE A 128 -3.14 10.49 6.90
N ASP A 129 -2.50 11.62 6.59
CA ASP A 129 -2.72 12.87 7.30
C ASP A 129 -4.02 13.54 6.83
N THR A 130 -4.98 13.66 7.73
CA THR A 130 -6.30 14.25 7.48
C THR A 130 -6.38 15.74 7.79
N ASN A 131 -5.28 16.35 8.21
CA ASN A 131 -5.18 17.77 8.49
C ASN A 131 -3.91 18.36 7.85
N PRO A 132 -3.83 18.37 6.51
CA PRO A 132 -2.67 18.90 5.79
C PRO A 132 -2.40 20.37 6.13
N PRO A 133 -1.14 20.82 6.18
CA PRO A 133 -0.83 22.23 6.08
C PRO A 133 -1.30 22.72 4.70
N GLY A 134 -2.13 23.76 4.65
CA GLY A 134 -2.63 24.29 3.38
C GLY A 134 -1.50 24.73 2.44
N GLY A 135 -1.74 24.62 1.13
CA GLY A 135 -0.83 25.12 0.09
C GLY A 135 0.19 24.11 -0.47
N GLY A 136 -0.08 22.81 -0.39
CA GLY A 136 0.73 21.79 -1.06
C GLY A 136 0.45 21.68 -2.55
N ASP A 137 1.51 21.51 -3.35
CA ASP A 137 1.43 21.17 -4.77
C ASP A 137 1.28 19.65 -4.94
N PHE A 138 0.46 19.23 -5.92
CA PHE A 138 0.21 17.82 -6.21
C PHE A 138 0.38 17.54 -7.70
N GLU A 139 1.05 16.45 -8.03
CA GLU A 139 1.26 16.01 -9.41
C GLU A 139 0.52 14.68 -9.66
N SER A 140 0.17 14.45 -10.93
CA SER A 140 -0.40 13.18 -11.38
C SER A 140 0.67 12.40 -12.14
N VAL A 141 0.95 11.18 -11.70
CA VAL A 141 1.92 10.29 -12.35
C VAL A 141 1.25 8.97 -12.71
N PHE A 142 1.51 8.48 -13.93
CA PHE A 142 1.02 7.19 -14.38
C PHE A 142 2.01 6.07 -14.02
N ILE A 143 1.51 5.00 -13.39
CA ILE A 143 2.27 3.79 -13.06
C ILE A 143 1.71 2.65 -13.93
N GLY A 144 2.55 2.07 -14.79
CA GLY A 144 2.14 1.08 -15.80
C GLY A 144 1.98 -0.36 -15.32
N PHE A 145 1.97 -0.60 -14.01
CA PHE A 145 1.66 -1.90 -13.39
C PHE A 145 0.50 -1.71 -12.41
N PRO A 146 -0.44 -2.66 -12.29
CA PRO A 146 -0.53 -3.93 -13.00
C PRO A 146 -1.21 -3.84 -14.38
N ALA A 147 -1.84 -2.71 -14.71
CA ALA A 147 -2.43 -2.50 -16.02
C ALA A 147 -1.38 -1.92 -16.99
N PRO A 148 -1.10 -2.56 -18.14
CA PRO A 148 -0.18 -1.99 -19.12
C PRO A 148 -0.68 -0.62 -19.57
N GLY A 149 0.24 0.34 -19.65
CA GLY A 149 -0.06 1.67 -20.20
C GLY A 149 -0.62 1.52 -21.61
N ILE A 150 -1.82 2.07 -21.83
CA ILE A 150 -2.36 2.22 -23.17
C ILE A 150 -1.51 3.31 -23.83
N SER A 151 -0.56 2.89 -24.66
CA SER A 151 0.17 3.76 -25.59
C SER A 151 -0.73 4.21 -26.74
#